data_AF-A0A914LL50-F1
#
_entry.id   AF-A0A914LL50-F1
#
_cell.length_a   1.000
_cell.length_b   1.000
_cell.length_c   1.000
_cell.angle_alpha   90.00
_cell.angle_beta   90.00
_cell.angle_gamma   90.00
#
_symmetry.space_group_name_H-M   'P 1'
#
loop_
_entity.id
_entity.type
_entity.pdbx_description
1 polymer ?
#
loop_
_entity_poly.entity_id
_entity_poly.type
_entity_poly.pdbx_seq_one_letter_code
_entity_poly.pdbx_strand_id
1 'polypeptide(L)'
;MAKSKSKICQKCGFCGALLLNKSKEAIIKIKGNYLQSYKYFNNYIGEIKEFYKFKKNIQKGGESIAKKLFGNITKAFKFCVHIRRGDFIKIGQASKKQFTNKAINFLIPKLEKKFNQKNISIVLFGKDKNFINELEIDKKYKIYMPEINNSGVNMYFAINYCNAYLITASSSTFAWWIGFLMPEEVPIFYYNCHLECIHIKKKDYFLPKWKGINYNYLGKLKFV
;
A
#
# COMPACT_ATOMS: atom_id res chain seq x y z
N MET A 1 -9.03 33.44 26.23
CA MET A 1 -10.10 32.71 25.51
C MET A 1 -10.11 33.14 24.04
N ALA A 2 -9.41 32.44 23.16
CA ALA A 2 -9.41 32.75 21.73
C ALA A 2 -10.55 32.00 21.03
N LYS A 3 -11.57 32.72 20.57
CA LYS A 3 -12.67 32.17 19.75
C LYS A 3 -12.14 31.89 18.34
N SER A 4 -11.80 30.64 18.02
CA SER A 4 -11.48 30.24 16.64
C SER A 4 -12.78 30.14 15.83
N LYS A 5 -12.93 30.95 14.78
CA LYS A 5 -14.08 30.90 13.86
C LYS A 5 -13.86 29.82 12.82
N SER A 6 -14.20 28.57 13.13
CA SER A 6 -14.12 27.50 12.14
C SER A 6 -15.14 27.70 11.00
N LYS A 7 -14.68 27.81 9.75
CA LYS A 7 -15.54 27.70 8.55
C LYS A 7 -15.60 26.24 8.10
N ILE A 8 -16.81 25.70 8.00
CA ILE A 8 -17.07 24.31 7.58
C ILE A 8 -17.20 24.28 6.06
N CYS A 9 -16.25 23.66 5.36
CA CYS A 9 -16.36 23.38 3.92
C CYS A 9 -17.07 22.04 3.72
N GLN A 10 -18.34 22.07 3.31
CA GLN A 10 -19.20 20.88 3.28
C GLN A 10 -19.38 20.24 1.89
N LYS A 11 -18.77 20.76 0.81
CA LYS A 11 -18.90 20.17 -0.53
C LYS A 11 -17.62 20.27 -1.38
N CYS A 12 -17.34 19.15 -2.08
CA CYS A 12 -16.40 18.92 -3.20
C CYS A 12 -14.91 18.59 -2.92
N GLY A 13 -14.53 17.37 -3.34
CA GLY A 13 -13.18 16.79 -3.33
C GLY A 13 -12.19 17.35 -4.37
N PHE A 14 -12.31 18.64 -4.71
CA PHE A 14 -11.27 19.37 -5.46
C PHE A 14 -11.26 20.88 -5.16
N CYS A 15 -12.35 21.45 -4.61
CA CYS A 15 -12.36 22.86 -4.14
C CYS A 15 -11.52 23.08 -2.87
N GLY A 16 -11.23 22.03 -2.09
CA GLY A 16 -10.48 22.16 -0.85
C GLY A 16 -9.07 22.74 -1.05
N ALA A 17 -8.34 22.29 -2.08
CA ALA A 17 -6.96 22.72 -2.31
C ALA A 17 -6.84 24.23 -2.67
N LEU A 18 -7.80 24.77 -3.44
CA LEU A 18 -7.84 26.18 -3.83
C LEU A 18 -8.26 27.12 -2.68
N LEU A 19 -9.05 26.61 -1.72
CA LEU A 19 -9.48 27.37 -0.54
C LEU A 19 -8.43 27.40 0.57
N LEU A 20 -7.62 26.34 0.70
CA LEU A 20 -6.51 26.29 1.67
C LEU A 20 -5.50 27.41 1.42
N ASN A 21 -5.20 27.72 0.15
CA ASN A 21 -4.22 28.74 -0.22
C ASN A 21 -4.67 30.19 0.08
N LYS A 22 -5.94 30.41 0.47
CA LYS A 22 -6.50 31.72 0.81
C LYS A 22 -6.81 31.88 2.31
N SER A 23 -6.57 30.86 3.12
CA SER A 23 -6.86 30.92 4.56
C SER A 23 -5.72 31.61 5.32
N LYS A 24 -6.07 32.56 6.20
CA LYS A 24 -5.13 33.16 7.18
C LYS A 24 -5.03 32.35 8.48
N GLU A 25 -5.78 31.25 8.61
CA GLU A 25 -5.76 30.42 9.82
C GLU A 25 -4.61 29.42 9.79
N ALA A 26 -3.89 29.29 10.91
CA ALA A 26 -2.76 28.37 11.05
C ALA A 26 -3.16 26.88 11.03
N ILE A 27 -4.43 26.55 11.33
CA ILE A 27 -4.91 25.16 11.40
C ILE A 27 -6.32 25.10 10.79
N ILE A 28 -6.52 24.21 9.82
CA ILE A 28 -7.80 24.03 9.12
C ILE A 28 -8.31 22.62 9.34
N LYS A 29 -9.53 22.50 9.89
CA LYS A 29 -10.18 21.20 10.09
C LYS A 29 -11.03 20.83 8.86
N ILE A 30 -10.58 19.84 8.11
CA ILE A 30 -11.32 19.32 6.96
C ILE A 30 -12.26 18.20 7.42
N LYS A 31 -13.56 18.31 7.11
CA LYS A 31 -14.52 17.21 7.25
C LYS A 31 -14.63 16.47 5.91
N GLY A 32 -14.37 15.17 5.91
CA GLY A 32 -14.54 14.33 4.73
C GLY A 32 -14.31 12.86 5.06
N ASN A 33 -14.83 11.98 4.22
CA ASN A 33 -14.64 10.54 4.35
C ASN A 33 -13.38 10.12 3.59
N TYR A 34 -12.50 9.39 4.27
CA TYR A 34 -11.26 8.78 3.79
C TYR A 34 -10.16 9.75 3.30
N LEU A 35 -10.51 10.80 2.55
CA LEU A 35 -9.56 11.80 1.99
C LEU A 35 -8.38 11.19 1.23
N GLN A 36 -8.59 10.02 0.62
CA GLN A 36 -7.55 9.25 -0.06
C GLN A 36 -7.37 9.72 -1.51
N SER A 37 -6.60 10.78 -1.69
CA SER A 37 -6.14 11.21 -3.01
C SER A 37 -4.69 11.62 -2.93
N TYR A 38 -3.86 11.09 -3.83
CA TYR A 38 -2.46 11.50 -3.90
C TYR A 38 -2.33 13.00 -4.21
N LYS A 39 -3.32 13.59 -4.89
CA LYS A 39 -3.30 15.00 -5.29
C LYS A 39 -3.25 15.97 -4.12
N TYR A 40 -3.70 15.56 -2.93
CA TYR A 40 -3.56 16.37 -1.73
C TYR A 40 -2.12 16.39 -1.18
N PHE A 41 -1.35 15.33 -1.44
CA PHE A 41 -0.12 15.04 -0.69
C PHE A 41 1.13 15.02 -1.56
N ASN A 42 1.00 14.83 -2.88
CA ASN A 42 2.13 14.55 -3.77
C ASN A 42 3.20 15.65 -3.77
N ASN A 43 2.77 16.92 -3.72
CA ASN A 43 3.68 18.06 -3.71
C ASN A 43 4.38 18.25 -2.35
N TYR A 44 3.88 17.59 -1.30
CA TYR A 44 4.39 17.67 0.07
C TYR A 44 5.03 16.35 0.51
N ILE A 45 5.35 15.44 -0.42
CA ILE A 45 5.86 14.11 -0.06
C ILE A 45 7.15 14.19 0.78
N GLY A 46 8.02 15.16 0.50
CA GLY A 46 9.23 15.39 1.28
C GLY A 46 8.91 15.72 2.73
N GLU A 47 8.08 16.73 2.97
CA GLU A 47 7.62 17.13 4.31
C GLU A 47 6.87 16.01 5.02
N ILE A 48 5.98 15.30 4.32
CA ILE A 48 5.24 14.17 4.87
C ILE A 48 6.21 13.07 5.33
N LYS A 49 7.23 12.74 4.54
CA LYS A 49 8.25 11.75 4.94
C LYS A 49 9.02 12.21 6.19
N GLU A 50 9.27 13.51 6.33
CA GLU A 50 9.88 14.06 7.54
C GLU A 50 8.97 13.93 8.77
N PHE A 51 7.67 14.22 8.64
CA PHE A 51 6.69 14.01 9.72
C PHE A 51 6.48 12.52 10.06
N TYR A 52 6.66 11.62 9.09
CA TYR A 52 6.49 10.18 9.25
C TYR A 52 7.78 9.44 9.65
N LYS A 53 8.78 10.14 10.20
CA LYS A 53 9.95 9.49 10.80
C LYS A 53 9.51 8.57 11.94
N PHE A 54 9.79 7.28 11.78
CA PHE A 54 9.44 6.27 12.77
C PHE A 54 10.21 6.47 14.08
N LYS A 55 9.56 6.26 15.22
CA LYS A 55 10.23 6.26 16.53
C LYS A 55 11.25 5.12 16.60
N LYS A 56 12.34 5.29 17.35
CA LYS A 56 13.43 4.30 17.49
C LYS A 56 12.93 2.90 17.88
N ASN A 57 11.93 2.78 18.75
CA ASN A 57 11.36 1.48 19.13
C ASN A 57 10.63 0.78 17.98
N ILE A 58 10.00 1.53 17.08
CA ILE A 58 9.36 1.01 15.87
C ILE A 58 10.40 0.50 14.88
N GLN A 59 11.46 1.29 14.67
CA GLN A 59 12.59 0.92 13.81
C GLN A 59 13.25 -0.37 14.28
N LYS A 60 13.65 -0.42 15.56
CA LYS A 60 14.24 -1.62 16.20
C LYS A 60 13.34 -2.84 16.08
N GLY A 61 12.03 -2.67 16.27
CA GLY A 61 11.07 -3.76 16.09
C GLY A 61 11.11 -4.35 14.68
N GLY A 62 11.09 -3.49 13.66
CA GLY A 62 11.12 -3.94 12.27
C GLY A 62 12.46 -4.54 11.87
N GLU A 63 13.57 -3.95 12.31
CA GLU A 63 14.91 -4.49 12.14
C GLU A 63 15.06 -5.88 12.77
N SER A 64 14.55 -6.06 13.99
CA SER A 64 14.59 -7.35 14.67
C SER A 64 13.81 -8.42 13.90
N ILE A 65 12.64 -8.07 13.35
CA ILE A 65 11.85 -8.99 12.53
C ILE A 65 12.57 -9.30 11.21
N ALA A 66 13.13 -8.30 10.54
CA ALA A 66 13.89 -8.49 9.31
C ALA A 66 15.10 -9.39 9.52
N LYS A 67 15.85 -9.18 10.61
CA LYS A 67 16.97 -10.04 11.01
C LYS A 67 16.52 -11.47 11.29
N LYS A 68 15.38 -11.67 11.97
CA LYS A 68 14.83 -13.01 12.23
C LYS A 68 14.45 -13.74 10.94
N LEU A 69 13.84 -13.04 9.98
CA LEU A 69 13.33 -13.65 8.74
C LEU A 69 14.44 -13.88 7.71
N PHE A 70 15.35 -12.92 7.57
CA PHE A 70 16.33 -12.89 6.48
C PHE A 70 17.76 -13.18 6.96
N GLY A 71 18.02 -13.21 8.27
CA GLY A 71 19.36 -13.31 8.82
C GLY A 71 20.24 -12.16 8.34
N ASN A 72 21.49 -12.46 8.01
CA ASN A 72 22.43 -11.54 7.35
C ASN A 72 22.27 -11.53 5.82
N ILE A 73 21.34 -12.32 5.26
CA ILE A 73 21.15 -12.47 3.81
C ILE A 73 20.29 -11.31 3.31
N THR A 74 20.96 -10.19 3.05
CA THR A 74 20.31 -8.95 2.59
C THR A 74 19.98 -8.97 1.08
N LYS A 75 20.62 -9.85 0.29
CA LYS A 75 20.64 -9.77 -1.18
C LYS A 75 19.40 -10.26 -1.92
N ALA A 76 18.48 -11.00 -1.28
CA ALA A 76 17.29 -11.51 -1.97
C ALA A 76 16.31 -10.37 -2.30
N PHE A 77 15.75 -10.34 -3.51
CA PHE A 77 14.74 -9.35 -3.88
C PHE A 77 13.42 -9.71 -3.19
N LYS A 78 12.85 -8.80 -2.40
CA LYS A 78 11.67 -9.06 -1.57
C LYS A 78 10.44 -8.46 -2.24
N PHE A 79 9.61 -9.32 -2.82
CA PHE A 79 8.32 -8.94 -3.36
C PHE A 79 7.24 -9.07 -2.28
N CYS A 80 6.77 -7.93 -1.80
CA CYS A 80 5.83 -7.86 -0.71
C CYS A 80 4.39 -7.78 -1.21
N VAL A 81 3.50 -8.55 -0.60
CA VAL A 81 2.09 -8.63 -0.96
C VAL A 81 1.25 -8.31 0.27
N HIS A 82 0.47 -7.23 0.21
CA HIS A 82 -0.43 -6.84 1.29
C HIS A 82 -1.82 -7.42 1.08
N ILE A 83 -2.28 -8.16 2.07
CA ILE A 83 -3.55 -8.88 2.15
C ILE A 83 -4.40 -8.20 3.23
N ARG A 84 -5.58 -7.72 2.82
CA ARG A 84 -6.58 -7.10 3.68
C ARG A 84 -7.89 -7.86 3.57
N ARG A 85 -8.28 -8.50 4.66
CA ARG A 85 -9.56 -9.22 4.80
C ARG A 85 -10.30 -8.67 6.02
N GLY A 86 -10.83 -9.52 6.90
CA GLY A 86 -11.56 -9.09 8.10
C GLY A 86 -12.83 -8.33 7.74
N ASP A 87 -12.99 -7.11 8.24
CA ASP A 87 -14.07 -6.17 7.91
C ASP A 87 -14.25 -5.93 6.40
N PHE A 88 -13.18 -6.07 5.60
CA PHE A 88 -13.26 -5.90 4.15
C PHE A 88 -14.07 -7.02 3.46
N ILE A 89 -14.25 -8.18 4.12
CA ILE A 89 -15.04 -9.29 3.58
C ILE A 89 -16.51 -8.84 3.48
N LYS A 90 -17.04 -8.19 4.53
CA LYS A 90 -18.44 -7.78 4.61
C LYS A 90 -18.83 -6.74 3.56
N ILE A 91 -17.88 -5.93 3.12
CA ILE A 91 -18.08 -4.85 2.12
C ILE A 91 -17.64 -5.26 0.71
N GLY A 92 -17.31 -6.53 0.48
CA GLY A 92 -16.96 -7.05 -0.85
C GLY A 92 -15.63 -6.56 -1.42
N GLN A 93 -14.75 -5.98 -0.59
CA GLN A 93 -13.49 -5.36 -1.03
C GLN A 93 -12.24 -6.06 -0.47
N ALA A 94 -12.42 -7.21 0.18
CA ALA A 94 -11.33 -8.03 0.68
C ALA A 94 -10.43 -8.54 -0.44
N SER A 95 -9.17 -8.79 -0.08
CA SER A 95 -8.23 -9.56 -0.90
C SER A 95 -8.85 -10.90 -1.31
N LYS A 96 -8.80 -11.18 -2.62
CA LYS A 96 -9.39 -12.38 -3.23
C LYS A 96 -8.31 -13.38 -3.59
N LYS A 97 -8.48 -14.65 -3.21
CA LYS A 97 -7.49 -15.73 -3.45
C LYS A 97 -7.09 -15.80 -4.93
N GLN A 98 -8.09 -15.85 -5.82
CA GLN A 98 -7.87 -15.96 -7.25
C GLN A 98 -7.03 -14.80 -7.81
N PHE A 99 -7.36 -13.56 -7.44
CA PHE A 99 -6.59 -12.39 -7.87
C PHE A 99 -5.18 -12.43 -7.29
N THR A 100 -5.02 -12.67 -5.98
CA THR A 100 -3.72 -12.70 -5.32
C THR A 100 -2.79 -13.73 -5.96
N ASN A 101 -3.24 -14.98 -6.17
CA ASN A 101 -2.44 -16.03 -6.82
C ASN A 101 -2.02 -15.62 -8.24
N LYS A 102 -2.98 -15.21 -9.06
CA LYS A 102 -2.71 -14.81 -10.45
C LYS A 102 -1.78 -13.60 -10.52
N ALA A 103 -1.96 -12.60 -9.65
CA ALA A 103 -1.17 -11.38 -9.63
C ALA A 103 0.29 -11.66 -9.24
N ILE A 104 0.52 -12.52 -8.25
CA ILE A 104 1.86 -12.96 -7.87
C ILE A 104 2.56 -13.62 -9.07
N ASN A 105 1.91 -14.60 -9.70
CA ASN A 105 2.45 -15.32 -10.85
C ASN A 105 2.66 -14.42 -12.08
N PHE A 106 1.80 -13.41 -12.26
CA PHE A 106 1.92 -12.44 -13.34
C PHE A 106 3.08 -11.45 -13.13
N LEU A 107 3.38 -11.09 -11.88
CA LEU A 107 4.36 -10.06 -11.55
C LEU A 107 5.78 -10.59 -11.41
N ILE A 108 5.98 -11.79 -10.87
CA ILE A 108 7.31 -12.32 -10.62
C ILE A 108 8.20 -12.29 -11.88
N PRO A 109 7.82 -12.87 -13.04
CA PRO A 109 8.68 -12.85 -14.23
C PRO A 109 9.02 -11.43 -14.71
N LYS A 110 8.12 -10.47 -14.47
CA LYS A 110 8.34 -9.06 -14.83
C LYS A 110 9.32 -8.39 -13.88
N LEU A 111 9.25 -8.72 -12.59
CA LEU A 111 10.20 -8.24 -11.59
C LEU A 111 11.58 -8.85 -11.83
N GLU A 112 11.66 -10.15 -12.11
CA GLU A 112 12.91 -10.85 -12.44
C GLU A 112 13.59 -10.18 -13.63
N LYS A 113 12.85 -9.95 -14.72
CA LYS A 113 13.34 -9.24 -15.91
C LYS A 113 13.74 -7.80 -15.62
N LYS A 114 12.90 -7.04 -14.91
CA LYS A 114 13.13 -5.60 -14.66
C LYS A 114 14.38 -5.36 -13.80
N PHE A 115 14.64 -6.22 -12.82
CA PHE A 115 15.72 -6.02 -11.85
C PHE A 115 16.91 -6.97 -12.04
N ASN A 116 16.86 -7.83 -13.06
CA ASN A 116 17.85 -8.89 -13.28
C ASN A 116 18.08 -9.75 -12.02
N GLN A 117 16.98 -10.13 -11.35
CA GLN A 117 17.00 -10.89 -10.09
C GLN A 117 16.25 -12.20 -10.26
N LYS A 118 16.96 -13.35 -10.19
CA LYS A 118 16.31 -14.68 -10.23
C LYS A 118 15.84 -15.16 -8.86
N ASN A 119 16.35 -14.56 -7.78
CA ASN A 119 16.07 -14.95 -6.40
C ASN A 119 15.07 -14.00 -5.76
N ILE A 120 13.80 -14.10 -6.18
CA ILE A 120 12.70 -13.36 -5.56
C ILE A 120 12.15 -14.16 -4.37
N SER A 121 12.12 -13.50 -3.21
CA SER A 121 11.40 -13.96 -2.02
C SER A 121 10.07 -13.21 -1.93
N ILE A 122 9.02 -13.91 -1.54
CA ILE A 122 7.67 -13.35 -1.40
C ILE A 122 7.42 -13.10 0.08
N VAL A 123 6.97 -11.89 0.43
CA VAL A 123 6.65 -11.53 1.82
C VAL A 123 5.16 -11.21 1.90
N LEU A 124 4.40 -12.03 2.63
CA LEU A 124 2.95 -11.92 2.72
C LEU A 124 2.53 -11.19 4.00
N PHE A 125 1.97 -9.99 3.87
CA PHE A 125 1.46 -9.20 4.98
C PHE A 125 -0.04 -9.40 5.12
N GLY A 126 -0.50 -9.84 6.27
CA GLY A 126 -1.92 -9.95 6.57
C GLY A 126 -2.16 -10.64 7.90
N LYS A 127 -3.32 -10.40 8.51
CA LYS A 127 -3.72 -11.05 9.77
C LYS A 127 -4.44 -12.39 9.57
N ASP A 128 -5.01 -12.62 8.39
CA ASP A 128 -5.80 -13.81 8.08
C ASP A 128 -4.86 -14.96 7.64
N LYS A 129 -4.32 -15.68 8.64
CA LYS A 129 -3.37 -16.78 8.40
C LYS A 129 -4.01 -17.92 7.59
N ASN A 130 -5.30 -18.20 7.79
CA ASN A 130 -6.02 -19.24 7.05
C ASN A 130 -6.05 -18.92 5.56
N PHE A 131 -6.45 -17.69 5.20
CA PHE A 131 -6.43 -17.25 3.81
C PHE A 131 -5.03 -17.28 3.20
N ILE A 132 -4.00 -16.89 3.95
CA ILE A 132 -2.62 -16.92 3.46
C ILE A 132 -2.19 -18.36 3.16
N ASN A 133 -2.52 -19.31 4.04
CA ASN A 133 -2.19 -20.72 3.85
C ASN A 133 -2.93 -21.36 2.66
N GLU A 134 -4.06 -20.82 2.26
CA GLU A 134 -4.82 -21.26 1.09
C GLU A 134 -4.27 -20.73 -0.25
N LEU A 135 -3.31 -19.80 -0.24
CA LEU A 135 -2.71 -19.25 -1.45
C LEU A 135 -1.87 -20.32 -2.16
N GLU A 136 -2.01 -20.39 -3.48
CA GLU A 136 -1.34 -21.39 -4.33
C GLU A 136 -0.13 -20.72 -4.98
N ILE A 137 0.88 -20.47 -4.17
CA ILE A 137 2.14 -19.87 -4.61
C ILE A 137 3.12 -21.01 -4.92
N ASP A 138 3.82 -20.90 -6.05
CA ASP A 138 4.82 -21.88 -6.48
C ASP A 138 5.88 -22.10 -5.38
N LYS A 139 6.05 -23.36 -4.96
CA LYS A 139 6.92 -23.79 -3.84
C LYS A 139 8.40 -23.47 -4.08
N LYS A 140 8.82 -23.16 -5.31
CA LYS A 140 10.20 -22.76 -5.60
C LYS A 140 10.58 -21.41 -4.98
N TYR A 141 9.60 -20.54 -4.70
CA TYR A 141 9.86 -19.25 -4.09
C TYR A 141 9.93 -19.36 -2.57
N LYS A 142 10.87 -18.65 -1.95
CA LYS A 142 10.90 -18.50 -0.49
C LYS A 142 9.77 -17.57 -0.07
N ILE A 143 8.87 -18.07 0.79
CA ILE A 143 7.73 -17.32 1.31
C ILE A 143 8.00 -16.97 2.78
N TYR A 144 7.81 -15.69 3.11
CA TYR A 144 7.93 -15.17 4.47
C TYR A 144 6.60 -14.58 4.92
N MET A 145 6.23 -14.86 6.17
CA MET A 145 5.05 -14.30 6.82
C MET A 145 5.51 -13.61 8.11
N PRO A 146 5.75 -12.28 8.06
CA PRO A 146 6.22 -11.56 9.23
C PRO A 146 5.11 -11.50 10.30
N GLU A 147 5.41 -11.97 11.50
CA GLU A 147 4.50 -11.88 12.65
C GLU A 147 4.62 -10.50 13.30
N ILE A 148 3.78 -9.56 12.86
CA ILE A 148 3.84 -8.17 13.32
C ILE A 148 2.48 -7.71 13.84
N ASN A 149 2.40 -7.49 15.15
CA ASN A 149 1.18 -7.02 15.81
C ASN A 149 1.09 -5.48 15.87
N ASN A 150 2.22 -4.79 15.83
CA ASN A 150 2.27 -3.32 15.83
C ASN A 150 2.20 -2.77 14.41
N SER A 151 1.18 -1.96 14.10
CA SER A 151 0.98 -1.39 12.76
C SER A 151 2.12 -0.46 12.31
N GLY A 152 2.74 0.29 13.24
CA GLY A 152 3.89 1.12 12.93
C GLY A 152 5.12 0.29 12.55
N VAL A 153 5.36 -0.82 13.26
CA VAL A 153 6.44 -1.76 12.92
C VAL A 153 6.18 -2.42 11.57
N ASN A 154 4.92 -2.77 11.28
CA ASN A 154 4.53 -3.38 10.00
C ASN A 154 4.78 -2.40 8.84
N MET A 155 4.36 -1.15 9.01
CA MET A 155 4.59 -0.09 8.02
C MET A 155 6.09 0.20 7.83
N TYR A 156 6.86 0.35 8.92
CA TYR A 156 8.32 0.51 8.84
C TYR A 156 8.98 -0.65 8.09
N PHE A 157 8.62 -1.87 8.44
CA PHE A 157 9.18 -3.06 7.82
C PHE A 157 8.91 -3.05 6.32
N ALA A 158 7.65 -2.82 5.92
CA ALA A 158 7.28 -2.83 4.50
C ALA A 158 8.04 -1.75 3.72
N ILE A 159 8.10 -0.52 4.23
CA ILE A 159 8.77 0.61 3.58
C ILE A 159 10.27 0.35 3.37
N ASN A 160 10.95 -0.27 4.35
CA ASN A 160 12.41 -0.39 4.35
C ASN A 160 12.93 -1.71 3.80
N TYR A 161 12.14 -2.78 3.81
CA TYR A 161 12.61 -4.12 3.40
C TYR A 161 11.94 -4.68 2.15
N CYS A 162 10.93 -4.02 1.60
CA CYS A 162 10.31 -4.47 0.35
C CYS A 162 10.99 -3.83 -0.87
N ASN A 163 11.31 -4.65 -1.88
CA ASN A 163 11.84 -4.17 -3.16
C ASN A 163 10.75 -3.99 -4.22
N ALA A 164 9.57 -4.56 -4.00
CA ALA A 164 8.34 -4.32 -4.77
C ALA A 164 7.13 -4.55 -3.85
N TYR A 165 6.00 -3.90 -4.15
CA TYR A 165 4.82 -3.97 -3.28
C TYR A 165 3.53 -4.15 -4.08
N LEU A 166 2.71 -5.13 -3.71
CA LEU A 166 1.39 -5.40 -4.28
C LEU A 166 0.28 -5.17 -3.25
N ILE A 167 -0.64 -4.27 -3.59
CA ILE A 167 -1.87 -4.00 -2.83
C ILE A 167 -3.00 -4.85 -3.43
N THR A 168 -3.40 -5.92 -2.73
CA THR A 168 -4.45 -6.83 -3.23
C THR A 168 -5.87 -6.37 -2.89
N ALA A 169 -6.01 -5.41 -1.98
CA ALA A 169 -7.28 -4.76 -1.61
C ALA A 169 -7.10 -3.25 -1.68
N SER A 170 -7.51 -2.67 -2.80
CA SER A 170 -7.15 -1.30 -3.20
C SER A 170 -7.72 -0.18 -2.35
N SER A 171 -8.82 -0.42 -1.64
CA SER A 171 -9.40 0.52 -0.67
C SER A 171 -8.69 0.54 0.68
N SER A 172 -7.69 -0.32 0.89
CA SER A 172 -6.90 -0.33 2.13
C SER A 172 -6.09 0.96 2.28
N THR A 173 -6.55 1.87 3.16
CA THR A 173 -5.82 3.09 3.56
C THR A 173 -4.41 2.76 4.02
N PHE A 174 -4.28 1.72 4.84
CA PHE A 174 -3.01 1.30 5.42
C PHE A 174 -2.01 0.86 4.34
N ALA A 175 -2.45 0.05 3.38
CA ALA A 175 -1.61 -0.38 2.26
C ALA A 175 -1.24 0.78 1.33
N TRP A 176 -2.19 1.69 1.09
CA TRP A 176 -1.95 2.89 0.30
C TRP A 176 -0.88 3.77 0.93
N TRP A 177 -0.95 4.04 2.24
CA TRP A 177 0.06 4.83 2.94
C TRP A 177 1.44 4.17 2.94
N ILE A 178 1.52 2.84 3.05
CA ILE A 178 2.78 2.10 2.89
C ILE A 178 3.38 2.40 1.51
N GLY A 179 2.60 2.20 0.43
CA GLY A 179 3.07 2.46 -0.93
C GLY A 179 3.45 3.92 -1.16
N PHE A 180 2.72 4.87 -0.55
CA PHE A 180 2.97 6.31 -0.69
C PHE A 180 4.29 6.73 -0.04
N LEU A 181 4.61 6.14 1.12
CA LEU A 181 5.82 6.46 1.89
C LEU A 181 7.06 5.69 1.43
N MET A 182 6.91 4.67 0.59
CA MET A 182 8.03 3.93 -0.01
C MET A 182 8.98 4.84 -0.82
N PRO A 183 10.24 4.43 -1.02
CA PRO A 183 11.14 5.06 -1.99
C PRO A 183 10.53 5.06 -3.40
N GLU A 184 10.89 6.07 -4.20
CA GLU A 184 10.26 6.30 -5.51
C GLU A 184 10.53 5.19 -6.52
N GLU A 185 11.67 4.51 -6.36
CA GLU A 185 12.20 3.47 -7.23
C GLU A 185 11.47 2.13 -7.01
N VAL A 186 10.81 1.99 -5.86
CA VAL A 186 10.05 0.77 -5.50
C VAL A 186 8.78 0.70 -6.35
N PRO A 187 8.64 -0.32 -7.21
CA PRO A 187 7.44 -0.48 -8.02
C PRO A 187 6.26 -0.90 -7.14
N ILE A 188 5.19 -0.12 -7.22
CA ILE A 188 3.93 -0.36 -6.53
C ILE A 188 2.89 -0.84 -7.54
N PHE A 189 2.23 -1.95 -7.19
CA PHE A 189 1.16 -2.58 -7.96
C PHE A 189 -0.11 -2.61 -7.13
N TYR A 190 -1.27 -2.55 -7.79
CA TYR A 190 -2.54 -2.62 -7.08
C TYR A 190 -3.62 -3.31 -7.91
N TYR A 191 -4.59 -3.93 -7.23
CA TYR A 191 -5.77 -4.50 -7.87
C TYR A 191 -6.69 -3.38 -8.39
N ASN A 192 -6.87 -3.26 -9.70
CA ASN A 192 -7.77 -2.24 -10.23
C ASN A 192 -9.24 -2.71 -10.17
N CYS A 193 -9.84 -2.54 -8.99
CA CYS A 193 -11.19 -2.99 -8.64
C CYS A 193 -12.32 -2.08 -9.17
N HIS A 194 -12.22 -1.55 -10.41
CA HIS A 194 -13.10 -0.50 -10.97
C HIS A 194 -14.61 -0.63 -10.64
N LEU A 195 -15.17 -1.84 -10.67
CA LEU A 195 -16.60 -2.08 -10.39
C LEU A 195 -16.90 -2.36 -8.91
N GLU A 196 -15.91 -2.79 -8.14
CA GLU A 196 -16.06 -3.23 -6.74
C GLU A 196 -15.70 -2.12 -5.74
N CYS A 197 -14.92 -1.14 -6.18
CA CYS A 197 -14.46 -0.01 -5.37
C CYS A 197 -15.02 1.32 -5.92
N ILE A 198 -16.35 1.44 -5.96
CA ILE A 198 -17.06 2.58 -6.58
C ILE A 198 -16.64 3.94 -6.00
N HIS A 199 -16.17 3.97 -4.73
CA HIS A 199 -15.68 5.18 -4.08
C HIS A 199 -14.25 5.58 -4.48
N ILE A 200 -13.50 4.70 -5.16
CA ILE A 200 -12.13 4.96 -5.62
C ILE A 200 -12.15 5.48 -7.04
N LYS A 201 -11.93 6.79 -7.20
CA LYS A 201 -11.60 7.37 -8.51
C LYS A 201 -10.13 7.12 -8.78
N LYS A 202 -9.80 6.09 -9.60
CA LYS A 202 -8.41 5.70 -9.93
C LYS A 202 -7.50 6.90 -10.23
N LYS A 203 -7.96 7.82 -11.08
CA LYS A 203 -7.23 9.03 -11.52
C LYS A 203 -6.85 10.00 -10.40
N ASP A 204 -7.53 9.91 -9.27
CA ASP A 204 -7.35 10.79 -8.12
C ASP A 204 -6.71 10.04 -6.94
N TYR A 205 -6.95 8.74 -6.83
CA TYR A 205 -6.56 7.93 -5.67
C TYR A 205 -5.11 7.43 -5.77
N PHE A 206 -4.74 6.82 -6.90
CA PHE A 206 -3.42 6.20 -7.06
C PHE A 206 -2.45 7.15 -7.75
N LEU A 207 -1.17 7.07 -7.38
CA LEU A 207 -0.13 7.86 -8.03
C LEU A 207 0.01 7.40 -9.49
N PRO A 208 0.22 8.31 -10.45
CA PRO A 208 0.33 7.95 -11.87
C PRO A 208 1.39 6.89 -12.18
N LYS A 209 2.47 6.85 -11.37
CA LYS A 209 3.56 5.87 -11.52
C LYS A 209 3.21 4.46 -11.00
N TRP A 210 2.16 4.31 -10.20
CA TRP A 210 1.73 3.00 -9.71
C TRP A 210 0.98 2.24 -10.79
N LYS A 211 1.18 0.93 -10.85
CA LYS A 211 0.65 0.10 -11.93
C LYS A 211 -0.57 -0.68 -11.47
N GLY A 212 -1.73 -0.32 -12.02
CA GLY A 212 -2.95 -1.08 -11.83
C GLY A 212 -2.89 -2.42 -12.56
N ILE A 213 -3.51 -3.43 -11.98
CA ILE A 213 -3.65 -4.77 -12.59
C ILE A 213 -5.13 -5.13 -12.63
N ASN A 214 -5.62 -5.56 -13.79
CA ASN A 214 -6.97 -6.08 -13.94
C ASN A 214 -7.01 -7.28 -14.88
N TYR A 215 -8.12 -8.01 -14.89
CA TYR A 215 -8.46 -9.00 -15.89
C TYR A 215 -8.80 -8.33 -17.23
N ASN A 216 -8.36 -8.94 -18.33
CA ASN A 216 -8.91 -8.68 -19.66
C ASN A 216 -10.19 -9.52 -19.88
N TYR A 217 -10.82 -9.37 -21.05
CA TYR A 217 -12.04 -10.10 -21.42
C TYR A 217 -11.83 -11.64 -21.48
N LEU A 218 -10.58 -12.10 -21.56
CA LEU A 218 -10.21 -13.52 -21.53
C LEU A 218 -9.87 -14.03 -20.11
N GLY A 219 -10.08 -13.22 -19.07
CA GLY A 219 -9.75 -13.60 -17.69
C GLY A 219 -8.23 -13.70 -17.39
N LYS A 220 -7.38 -13.15 -18.27
CA LYS A 220 -5.93 -13.02 -18.07
C LYS A 220 -5.59 -11.65 -17.49
N LEU A 221 -4.59 -11.58 -16.60
CA LEU A 221 -4.16 -10.32 -16.03
C LEU A 221 -3.40 -9.45 -17.03
N LYS A 222 -3.62 -8.14 -16.97
CA LYS A 222 -2.89 -7.10 -17.71
C LYS A 222 -2.67 -5.86 -16.83
N PHE A 223 -1.69 -5.05 -17.20
CA PHE A 223 -1.56 -3.70 -16.66
C PHE A 223 -2.64 -2.79 -17.24
N VAL A 224 -3.03 -1.77 -16.47
CA VAL A 224 -4.09 -0.82 -16.81
C VAL A 224 -3.79 0.58 -16.29
#